data_AF-A0A4Y2KVZ8-F1
#
_entry.id   AF-A0A4Y2KVZ8-F1
#
_cell.length_a   1.000
_cell.length_b   1.000
_cell.length_c   1.000
_cell.angle_alpha   90.00
_cell.angle_beta   90.00
_cell.angle_gamma   90.00
#
_symmetry.space_group_name_H-M   'P 1'
#
loop_
_entity.id
_entity.type
_entity.pdbx_description
1 polymer ?
#
loop_
_entity_poly.entity_id
_entity_poly.type
_entity_poly.pdbx_seq_one_letter_code
_entity_poly.pdbx_strand_id
1 'polypeptide(L)'
;YLHYQPAKDRTRPHHLELVLTLPPHSKTEMSIQFDFAFLKWTEYPPDANHGFYAGSAVISTLLDTVRNCSKFPGSVHQRLDKGVFLRIYTQILLVSLPTPDFSMPYNVICLTCTVVALAFGPIHNITTKRYGEYSIVILMLIFR
;
A
#
# COMPACT_ATOMS: atom_id res chain seq x y z
N TYR A 1 -19.98 23.70 -6.33
CA TYR A 1 -19.36 22.90 -7.40
C TYR A 1 -18.88 21.59 -6.79
N LEU A 2 -19.19 20.47 -7.43
CA LEU A 2 -18.83 19.12 -6.98
C LEU A 2 -18.23 18.39 -8.18
N HIS A 3 -16.99 17.93 -8.07
CA HIS A 3 -16.36 17.07 -9.06
C HIS A 3 -15.96 15.76 -8.39
N TYR A 4 -16.53 14.66 -8.86
CA TYR A 4 -16.23 13.32 -8.36
C TYR A 4 -15.76 12.44 -9.52
N GLN A 5 -14.59 11.86 -9.38
CA GLN A 5 -14.04 10.88 -10.30
C GLN A 5 -13.86 9.55 -9.56
N PRO A 6 -14.56 8.48 -9.97
CA PRO A 6 -14.42 7.19 -9.32
C PRO A 6 -13.04 6.57 -9.61
N ALA A 7 -12.51 5.89 -8.61
CA ALA A 7 -11.29 5.09 -8.74
C ALA A 7 -11.46 4.03 -9.82
N LYS A 8 -10.34 3.67 -10.41
CA LYS A 8 -10.23 2.48 -11.24
C LYS A 8 -9.09 1.66 -10.67
N ASP A 9 -9.38 0.39 -10.41
CA ASP A 9 -8.46 -0.51 -9.74
C ASP A 9 -7.06 -0.47 -10.38
N ARG A 10 -6.02 -0.36 -9.54
CA ARG A 10 -4.58 -0.26 -9.90
C ARG A 10 -4.17 0.85 -10.87
N THR A 11 -5.06 1.77 -11.23
CA THR A 11 -4.79 2.78 -12.27
C THR A 11 -5.00 4.19 -11.76
N ARG A 12 -6.06 4.45 -10.99
CA ARG A 12 -6.30 5.75 -10.39
C ARG A 12 -7.09 5.65 -9.08
N PRO A 13 -6.74 6.45 -8.06
CA PRO A 13 -7.55 6.57 -6.84
C PRO A 13 -8.84 7.36 -7.09
N HIS A 14 -9.71 7.41 -6.07
CA HIS A 14 -10.87 8.29 -6.08
C HIS A 14 -10.42 9.75 -6.00
N HIS A 15 -11.03 10.62 -6.80
CA HIS A 15 -10.80 12.05 -6.74
C HIS A 15 -12.10 12.77 -6.40
N LEU A 16 -12.07 13.62 -5.38
CA LEU A 16 -13.25 14.34 -4.90
C LEU A 16 -12.87 15.79 -4.64
N GLU A 17 -13.49 16.69 -5.39
CA GLU A 17 -13.36 18.14 -5.22
C GLU A 17 -14.72 18.71 -4.82
N LEU A 18 -14.72 19.47 -3.74
CA LEU A 18 -15.91 20.06 -3.15
C LEU A 18 -15.67 21.55 -2.93
N VAL A 19 -16.59 22.37 -3.42
CA VAL A 19 -16.66 23.79 -3.05
C VAL A 19 -17.81 23.95 -2.08
N LEU A 20 -17.46 24.27 -0.83
CA LEU A 20 -18.39 24.41 0.29
C LEU A 20 -18.42 25.86 0.75
N THR A 21 -19.62 26.38 1.03
CA THR A 21 -19.81 27.70 1.65
C THR A 21 -20.14 27.49 3.12
N LEU A 22 -19.20 27.81 4.01
CA LEU A 22 -19.34 27.62 5.44
C LEU A 22 -19.80 28.92 6.11
N PRO A 23 -20.91 28.92 6.86
CA PRO A 23 -21.33 30.11 7.59
C PRO A 23 -20.39 30.39 8.78
N PRO A 24 -20.36 31.64 9.29
CA PRO A 24 -19.58 31.99 10.47
C PRO A 24 -19.94 31.11 11.68
N HIS A 25 -18.95 30.73 12.49
CA HIS A 25 -19.11 29.88 13.67
C HIS A 25 -19.69 28.47 13.40
N SER A 26 -19.59 27.98 12.16
CA SER A 26 -19.98 26.60 11.84
C SER A 26 -18.82 25.61 11.99
N LYS A 27 -19.16 24.37 12.39
CA LYS A 27 -18.26 23.21 12.38
C LYS A 27 -18.70 22.29 11.26
N THR A 28 -17.78 21.93 10.37
CA THR A 28 -18.03 20.96 9.30
C THR A 28 -17.14 19.74 9.52
N GLU A 29 -17.75 18.56 9.45
CA GLU A 29 -17.08 17.28 9.58
C GLU A 29 -17.33 16.45 8.32
N MET A 30 -16.29 15.81 7.82
CA MET A 30 -16.34 14.97 6.62
C MET A 30 -15.82 13.59 6.98
N SER A 31 -16.64 12.58 6.75
CA SER A 31 -16.28 11.17 6.97
C SER A 31 -16.46 10.41 5.66
N ILE A 32 -15.45 9.61 5.30
CA ILE A 32 -15.45 8.81 4.07
C ILE A 32 -15.33 7.35 4.50
N GLN A 33 -16.29 6.53 4.09
CA GLN A 33 -16.23 5.09 4.28
C GLN A 33 -15.43 4.47 3.13
N PHE A 34 -14.61 3.47 3.44
CA PHE A 34 -13.83 2.73 2.46
C PHE A 34 -13.95 1.24 2.74
N ASP A 35 -13.88 0.44 1.67
CA ASP A 35 -13.86 -1.00 1.74
C ASP A 35 -12.43 -1.53 1.61
N PHE A 36 -12.15 -2.64 2.27
CA PHE A 36 -10.89 -3.35 2.13
C PHE A 36 -10.89 -4.14 0.82
N ALA A 37 -9.87 -3.91 -0.01
CA ALA A 37 -9.62 -4.69 -1.21
C ALA A 37 -8.39 -5.58 -1.02
N PHE A 38 -8.46 -6.81 -1.53
CA PHE A 38 -7.32 -7.71 -1.55
C PHE A 38 -6.28 -7.23 -2.57
N LEU A 39 -5.08 -6.94 -2.09
CA LEU A 39 -3.91 -6.66 -2.93
C LEU A 39 -3.31 -7.98 -3.43
N LYS A 40 -2.75 -7.95 -4.65
CA LYS A 40 -1.93 -9.09 -5.12
C LYS A 40 -0.62 -9.13 -4.36
N TRP A 41 0.01 -10.30 -4.29
CA TRP A 41 1.30 -10.46 -3.62
C TRP A 41 2.40 -9.55 -4.17
N THR A 42 2.35 -9.18 -5.46
CA THR A 42 3.28 -8.24 -6.11
C THR A 42 3.04 -6.77 -5.76
N GLU A 43 1.90 -6.44 -5.16
CA GLU A 43 1.49 -5.06 -4.85
C GLU A 43 1.82 -4.67 -3.41
N TYR A 44 2.23 -5.63 -2.59
CA TYR A 44 2.66 -5.33 -1.24
C TYR A 44 4.05 -4.67 -1.25
N PRO A 45 4.24 -3.61 -0.45
CA PRO A 45 5.58 -3.12 -0.17
C PRO A 45 6.43 -4.23 0.48
N PRO A 46 7.77 -4.14 0.40
CA PRO A 46 8.67 -5.14 0.98
C PRO A 46 8.42 -5.39 2.48
N ASP A 47 7.84 -4.42 3.19
CA ASP A 47 7.29 -4.59 4.52
C ASP A 47 5.77 -4.39 4.51
N ALA A 48 5.02 -5.48 4.59
CA ALA A 48 3.57 -5.43 4.59
C ALA A 48 2.98 -4.81 5.89
N ASN A 49 3.73 -4.80 6.99
CA ASN A 49 3.26 -4.24 8.26
C ASN A 49 3.29 -2.70 8.25
N HIS A 50 3.98 -2.08 7.28
CA HIS A 50 4.12 -0.64 7.16
C HIS A 50 2.81 0.06 6.77
N GLY A 51 1.90 -0.64 6.07
CA GLY A 51 0.66 -0.05 5.55
C GLY A 51 0.86 0.84 4.32
N PHE A 52 -0.21 1.51 3.90
CA PHE A 52 -0.28 2.31 2.68
C PHE A 52 -0.46 3.79 3.00
N TYR A 53 0.25 4.66 2.28
CA TYR A 53 0.09 6.09 2.40
C TYR A 53 -1.08 6.58 1.55
N ALA A 54 -2.06 7.20 2.18
CA ALA A 54 -3.10 7.99 1.53
C ALA A 54 -2.64 9.46 1.44
N GLY A 55 -2.80 10.05 0.25
CA GLY A 55 -2.36 11.40 -0.05
C GLY A 55 -2.99 12.47 0.86
N SER A 56 -2.27 13.59 1.02
CA SER A 56 -2.76 14.77 1.73
C SER A 56 -3.96 15.39 1.00
N ALA A 57 -4.96 15.83 1.76
CA ALA A 57 -6.05 16.65 1.26
C ALA A 57 -5.64 18.13 1.24
N VAL A 58 -6.18 18.86 0.27
CA VAL A 58 -5.89 20.28 0.08
C VAL A 58 -7.14 21.09 0.34
N ILE A 59 -7.06 22.03 1.28
CA ILE A 59 -8.13 22.97 1.59
C ILE A 59 -7.68 24.35 1.10
N SER A 60 -8.48 24.98 0.24
CA SER A 60 -8.21 26.31 -0.28
C SER A 60 -9.33 27.27 0.10
N THR A 61 -8.98 28.40 0.69
CA THR A 61 -9.94 29.41 1.11
C THR A 61 -9.46 30.81 0.69
N LEU A 62 -10.43 31.67 0.38
CA LEU A 62 -10.22 33.09 0.15
C LEU A 62 -10.67 33.83 1.40
N LEU A 63 -9.75 34.50 2.10
CA LEU A 63 -10.08 35.31 3.27
C LEU A 63 -10.04 36.79 2.92
N ASP A 64 -11.16 37.48 3.13
CA ASP A 64 -11.29 38.93 2.91
C ASP A 64 -10.57 39.76 3.97
N THR A 65 -10.30 39.20 5.16
CA THR A 65 -9.64 39.94 6.26
C THR A 65 -8.90 39.00 7.21
N VAL A 66 -7.60 39.23 7.40
CA VAL A 66 -6.70 38.42 8.25
C VAL A 66 -6.73 38.88 9.72
N ARG A 67 -7.92 38.97 10.34
CA ARG A 67 -8.05 39.37 11.75
C ARG A 67 -8.21 38.20 12.72
N ASN A 68 -8.83 37.10 12.29
CA ASN A 68 -9.18 35.96 13.15
C ASN A 68 -8.60 34.63 12.62
N CYS A 69 -7.32 34.61 12.25
CA CYS A 69 -6.64 33.36 11.90
C CYS A 69 -5.97 32.78 13.15
N SER A 70 -6.51 31.68 13.70
CA SER A 70 -5.78 30.85 14.66
C SER A 70 -4.60 30.20 13.95
N LYS A 71 -3.38 30.51 14.39
CA LYS A 71 -2.14 30.06 13.75
C LYS A 71 -2.02 28.54 13.82
N PHE A 72 -1.81 27.90 12.67
CA PHE A 72 -1.26 26.54 12.62
C PHE A 72 0.28 26.65 12.63
N PRO A 73 1.02 25.86 13.43
CA PRO A 73 2.48 26.00 13.52
C PRO A 73 3.12 25.66 12.16
N GLY A 74 3.69 26.67 11.48
CA GLY A 74 4.40 26.50 10.21
C GLY A 74 4.03 27.49 9.09
N SER A 75 2.97 28.28 9.22
CA SER A 75 2.58 29.25 8.18
C SER A 75 3.34 30.59 8.33
N VAL A 76 4.34 30.84 7.48
CA VAL A 76 5.06 32.11 7.34
C VAL A 76 4.11 33.19 6.80
N HIS A 77 4.09 34.38 7.42
CA HIS A 77 3.17 35.48 7.07
C HIS A 77 3.89 36.61 6.31
N GLN A 78 3.30 37.02 5.18
CA GLN A 78 3.45 38.37 4.63
C GLN A 78 2.12 39.09 4.85
N ARG A 79 2.13 40.21 5.59
CA ARG A 79 0.94 41.06 5.78
C ARG A 79 0.52 41.60 4.41
N LEU A 80 -0.67 41.24 3.95
CA LEU A 80 -1.21 41.71 2.68
C LEU A 80 -2.63 42.24 2.92
N ASP A 81 -2.83 43.54 2.70
CA ASP A 81 -4.10 44.27 2.89
C ASP A 81 -5.15 43.96 1.79
N LYS A 82 -4.95 42.89 1.02
CA LYS A 82 -5.84 42.43 -0.05
C LYS A 82 -6.06 40.92 0.12
N GLY A 83 -7.29 40.47 -0.14
CA GLY A 83 -7.78 39.12 0.14
C GLY A 83 -6.71 38.04 -0.05
N VAL A 84 -6.43 37.30 1.02
CA VAL A 84 -5.34 36.32 1.05
C VAL A 84 -5.90 34.97 0.63
N PHE A 85 -5.33 34.39 -0.44
CA PHE A 85 -5.57 33.01 -0.81
C PHE A 85 -4.76 32.10 0.11
N LEU A 86 -5.43 31.34 0.96
CA LEU A 86 -4.82 30.41 1.89
C LEU A 86 -4.99 28.98 1.37
N ARG A 87 -3.89 28.23 1.37
CA ARG A 87 -3.88 26.81 1.00
C ARG A 87 -3.30 26.00 2.14
N ILE A 88 -4.10 25.11 2.70
CA ILE A 88 -3.76 24.24 3.82
C ILE A 88 -3.65 22.82 3.28
N TYR A 89 -2.57 22.13 3.66
CA TYR A 89 -2.36 20.72 3.36
C TYR A 89 -2.56 19.91 4.64
N THR A 90 -3.36 18.85 4.59
CA THR A 90 -3.50 17.92 5.71
C THR A 90 -2.28 17.01 5.81
N GLN A 91 -2.13 16.31 6.92
CA GLN A 91 -1.11 15.27 7.01
C GLN A 91 -1.44 14.09 6.08
N ILE A 92 -0.38 13.40 5.65
CA ILE A 92 -0.50 12.12 4.93
C ILE A 92 -1.03 11.10 5.92
N LEU A 93 -2.05 10.34 5.52
CA LEU A 93 -2.66 9.32 6.37
C LEU A 93 -2.02 7.97 6.08
N LEU A 94 -1.51 7.28 7.10
CA LEU A 94 -1.04 5.90 6.99
C LEU A 94 -2.19 4.95 7.30
N VAL A 95 -2.56 4.14 6.32
CA VAL A 95 -3.66 3.16 6.41
C VAL A 95 -3.04 1.77 6.54
N SER A 96 -3.18 1.17 7.71
CA SER A 96 -2.83 -0.23 7.92
C SER A 96 -3.88 -1.13 7.27
N LEU A 97 -3.52 -1.78 6.17
CA LEU A 97 -4.33 -2.85 5.59
C LEU A 97 -4.03 -4.17 6.30
N PRO A 98 -4.98 -5.11 6.37
CA PRO A 98 -4.70 -6.44 6.90
C PRO A 98 -3.57 -7.07 6.08
N THR A 99 -2.53 -7.54 6.78
CA THR A 99 -1.41 -8.22 6.15
C THR A 99 -1.85 -9.61 5.69
N PRO A 100 -1.54 -9.99 4.44
CA PRO A 100 -1.91 -11.29 3.91
C PRO A 100 -0.91 -12.34 4.40
N ASP A 101 -1.32 -13.61 4.37
CA ASP A 101 -0.46 -14.72 4.77
C ASP A 101 0.63 -15.01 3.73
N PHE A 102 1.77 -14.30 3.81
CA PHE A 102 2.93 -14.56 2.94
C PHE A 102 3.60 -15.92 3.17
N SER A 103 3.26 -16.60 4.26
CA SER A 103 3.77 -17.93 4.60
C SER A 103 3.20 -19.03 3.69
N MET A 104 1.98 -18.86 3.16
CA MET A 104 1.30 -19.86 2.33
C MET A 104 2.09 -20.20 1.05
N PRO A 105 2.49 -19.23 0.20
CA PRO A 105 3.34 -19.51 -0.95
C PRO A 105 4.75 -19.97 -0.55
N TYR A 106 5.30 -19.50 0.58
CA TYR A 106 6.62 -19.92 1.06
C TYR A 106 6.66 -21.42 1.35
N ASN A 107 5.62 -21.95 2.00
CA ASN A 107 5.49 -23.36 2.30
C ASN A 107 5.46 -24.21 1.02
N VAL A 108 4.79 -23.72 -0.04
CA VAL A 108 4.75 -24.40 -1.35
C VAL A 108 6.12 -24.38 -2.05
N ILE A 109 6.85 -23.26 -1.99
CA ILE A 109 8.20 -23.16 -2.56
C ILE A 109 9.16 -24.11 -1.82
N CYS A 110 9.07 -24.18 -0.49
CA CYS A 110 9.87 -25.09 0.31
C CYS A 110 9.55 -26.56 -0.02
N LEU A 111 8.27 -26.90 -0.16
CA LEU A 111 7.84 -28.26 -0.53
C LEU A 111 8.28 -28.63 -1.95
N THR A 112 8.13 -27.74 -2.92
CA THR A 112 8.58 -28.00 -4.31
C THR A 112 10.09 -28.14 -4.41
N CYS A 113 10.85 -27.28 -3.71
CA CYS A 113 12.32 -27.39 -3.64
C CYS A 113 12.77 -28.74 -3.05
N THR A 114 12.13 -29.19 -1.96
CA THR A 114 12.44 -30.50 -1.36
C THR A 114 12.07 -31.66 -2.28
N VAL A 115 10.93 -31.62 -2.95
CA VAL A 115 10.53 -32.64 -3.94
C VAL A 115 11.53 -32.70 -5.11
N VAL A 116 11.96 -31.55 -5.64
CA VAL A 116 12.96 -31.50 -6.72
C VAL A 116 14.30 -32.07 -6.26
N ALA A 117 14.75 -31.73 -5.05
CA ALA A 117 15.98 -32.27 -4.47
C ALA A 117 15.92 -33.80 -4.30
N LEU A 118 14.79 -34.33 -3.80
CA LEU A 118 14.58 -35.77 -3.65
C LEU A 118 14.47 -36.49 -5.00
N ALA A 119 13.87 -35.86 -6.01
CA ALA A 119 13.70 -36.44 -7.34
C ALA A 119 15.00 -36.44 -8.17
N PHE A 120 15.90 -35.48 -7.94
CA PHE A 120 17.14 -35.34 -8.72
C PHE A 120 18.02 -36.59 -8.65
N GLY A 121 18.20 -37.19 -7.46
CA GLY A 121 19.02 -38.39 -7.29
C GLY A 121 18.55 -39.58 -8.14
N PRO A 122 17.28 -40.02 -8.00
CA PRO A 122 16.70 -41.08 -8.83
C PRO A 122 16.72 -40.78 -10.34
N ILE A 123 16.34 -39.56 -10.74
CA ILE A 123 16.29 -39.16 -12.16
C ILE A 123 17.71 -39.20 -12.76
N HIS A 124 18.70 -38.68 -12.05
CA HIS A 124 20.09 -38.69 -12.49
C HIS A 124 20.65 -40.11 -12.62
N ASN A 125 20.28 -41.00 -11.68
CA ASN A 125 20.66 -42.41 -11.71
C ASN A 125 20.04 -43.17 -12.89
N ILE A 126 18.74 -42.97 -13.17
CA ILE A 126 18.04 -43.60 -14.31
C ILE A 126 18.58 -43.10 -15.65
N THR A 127 18.86 -41.81 -15.77
CA THR A 127 19.32 -41.21 -17.04
C THR A 127 20.80 -41.53 -17.33
N THR A 128 21.61 -41.74 -16.28
CA THR A 128 23.05 -42.01 -16.41
C THR A 128 23.38 -43.51 -16.48
N LYS A 129 22.54 -44.40 -15.95
CA LYS A 129 22.76 -45.85 -16.05
C LYS A 129 22.45 -46.37 -17.46
N ARG A 130 23.51 -46.70 -18.21
CA ARG A 130 23.44 -47.63 -19.34
C ARG A 130 23.10 -49.03 -18.80
N TYR A 131 22.15 -49.72 -19.44
CA TYR A 131 21.72 -51.10 -19.18
C TYR A 131 22.87 -52.04 -18.74
N GLY A 132 22.98 -52.29 -17.44
CA GLY A 132 24.00 -53.17 -16.86
C GLY A 132 24.19 -52.89 -15.38
N GLU A 133 23.80 -53.87 -14.55
CA GLU A 133 24.12 -53.99 -13.12
C GLU A 133 23.29 -53.18 -12.11
N TYR A 134 22.45 -53.96 -11.42
CA TYR A 134 21.71 -53.61 -10.23
C TYR A 134 22.67 -53.34 -9.08
N SER A 135 22.67 -52.11 -8.58
CA SER A 135 23.17 -51.79 -7.24
C SER A 135 22.40 -50.58 -6.74
N ILE A 136 21.57 -50.85 -5.74
CA ILE A 136 20.81 -49.90 -4.94
C ILE A 136 21.78 -49.35 -3.90
N VAL A 137 22.29 -48.15 -4.12
CA VAL A 137 23.01 -47.39 -3.10
C VAL A 137 22.02 -46.40 -2.51
N ILE A 138 21.51 -46.76 -1.33
CA ILE A 138 20.78 -45.87 -0.44
C ILE A 138 21.80 -44.82 0.04
N LEU A 139 21.94 -43.73 -0.70
CA LEU A 139 22.84 -42.64 -0.33
C LEU A 139 22.14 -41.76 0.71
N MET A 140 22.28 -42.20 1.96
CA MET A 140 22.65 -41.40 3.12
C MET A 140 22.25 -39.91 3.03
N LEU A 141 21.09 -39.60 3.62
CA LEU A 141 20.67 -38.26 4.03
C LEU A 141 21.79 -37.61 4.87
N ILE A 142 22.63 -36.81 4.24
CA ILE A 142 23.39 -35.75 4.92
C ILE A 142 22.53 -34.50 4.83
N PHE A 143 21.68 -34.31 5.84
CA PHE A 143 21.42 -32.97 6.33
C PHE A 143 22.62 -32.58 7.19
N ARG A 144 23.46 -31.68 6.68
CA ARG A 144 24.23 -30.77 7.52
C ARG A 144 23.79 -29.36 7.19
#